data_AF-A0A9D6FC41-F1
#
_entry.id   AF-A0A9D6FC41-F1
#
_cell.length_a   1.000
_cell.length_b   1.000
_cell.length_c   1.000
_cell.angle_alpha   90.00
_cell.angle_beta   90.00
_cell.angle_gamma   90.00
#
_symmetry.space_group_name_H-M   'P 1'
#
loop_
_entity.id
_entity.type
_entity.pdbx_description
1 polymer ?
#
loop_
_entity_poly.entity_id
_entity_poly.type
_entity_poly.pdbx_seq_one_letter_code
_entity_poly.pdbx_strand_id
1 'polypeptide(L)' 'MLYTDGLADAANPSGDTFDTEGIEASVRSTFPKTQPAVVLQNILAGVKQFSAGEPPGDDQTLIVISPEASG' A
#
# COMPACT_ATOMS: atom_id res chain seq x y z
N MET A 1 -3.99 -1.60 -10.05
CA MET A 1 -4.16 -0.94 -8.74
C MET A 1 -4.28 0.55 -9.01
N LEU A 2 -5.15 1.24 -8.28
CA LEU A 2 -5.33 2.69 -8.37
C LEU A 2 -5.26 3.25 -6.95
N TYR A 3 -4.53 4.34 -6.74
CA TYR A 3 -4.38 4.97 -5.43
C TYR A 3 -4.19 6.48 -5.56
N THR A 4 -4.49 7.23 -4.50
CA THR A 4 -4.15 8.66 -4.37
C THR A 4 -2.72 8.83 -3.85
N ASP A 5 -2.11 9.96 -4.17
CA ASP A 5 -0.78 10.37 -3.71
C ASP A 5 -0.63 10.33 -2.19
N GLY A 6 -1.66 10.66 -1.40
CA GLY A 6 -1.63 10.52 0.06
C GLY A 6 -1.21 9.14 0.60
N LEU A 7 -1.30 8.07 -0.20
CA LEU A 7 -0.79 6.74 0.16
C LEU A 7 0.75 6.64 0.00
N ALA A 8 1.31 7.22 -1.07
CA ALA A 8 2.74 7.24 -1.34
C ALA A 8 3.46 8.30 -0.50
N ASP A 9 2.80 9.44 -0.26
CA ASP A 9 3.31 10.56 0.53
C ASP A 9 3.22 10.30 2.04
N ALA A 10 2.75 9.13 2.47
CA ALA A 10 2.74 8.73 3.87
C ALA A 10 4.16 8.77 4.42
N ALA A 11 4.40 9.67 5.38
CA ALA A 11 5.72 9.89 5.95
C ALA A 11 5.96 9.01 7.18
N ASN A 12 7.23 8.73 7.46
CA ASN A 12 7.71 8.20 8.74
C ASN A 12 8.26 9.35 9.63
N PRO A 13 8.62 9.09 10.90
CA PRO A 13 9.15 10.11 11.80
C PRO A 13 10.50 10.73 11.37
N SER A 14 11.23 10.07 10.46
CA SER A 14 12.47 10.60 9.87
C SER A 14 12.19 11.59 8.73
N GLY A 15 10.95 11.70 8.27
CA GLY A 15 10.54 12.52 7.14
C GLY A 15 10.68 11.84 5.78
N ASP A 16 11.00 10.54 5.74
CA ASP A 16 10.99 9.78 4.48
C ASP A 16 9.56 9.41 4.12
N THR A 17 9.26 9.35 2.81
CA THR A 17 7.98 8.93 2.25
C THR A 17 7.95 7.44 1.93
N PHE A 18 6.75 6.86 1.94
CA PHE A 18 6.56 5.44 1.62
C PHE A 18 6.85 5.13 0.15
N ASP A 19 6.54 6.10 -0.71
CA ASP A 19 6.80 6.13 -2.14
C ASP A 19 6.26 4.92 -2.91
N THR A 20 6.55 4.88 -4.21
CA THR A 20 6.14 3.78 -5.07
C THR A 20 6.89 2.50 -4.69
N GLU A 21 8.13 2.61 -4.24
CA GLU A 21 8.98 1.50 -3.79
C GLU A 21 8.36 0.73 -2.62
N GLY A 22 7.80 1.44 -1.63
CA GLY A 22 7.12 0.82 -0.48
C GLY A 22 5.84 0.10 -0.90
N ILE A 23 5.05 0.71 -1.80
CA ILE A 23 3.85 0.09 -2.37
C ILE A 23 4.23 -1.19 -3.13
N GLU A 24 5.24 -1.13 -3.99
CA GLU A 24 5.67 -2.30 -4.76
C GLU A 24 6.25 -3.40 -3.88
N ALA A 25 7.05 -3.08 -2.85
CA ALA A 25 7.55 -4.05 -1.89
C ALA A 25 6.41 -4.74 -1.14
N SER A 26 5.37 -3.98 -0.79
CA SER A 26 4.15 -4.52 -0.19
C SER A 26 3.40 -5.44 -1.14
N VAL A 27 3.30 -5.12 -2.43
CA VAL A 27 2.68 -6.05 -3.40
C VAL A 27 3.53 -7.31 -3.58
N ARG A 28 4.85 -7.16 -3.74
CA ARG A 28 5.77 -8.29 -3.95
C ARG A 28 5.76 -9.28 -2.79
N SER A 29 5.64 -8.80 -1.56
CA SER A 29 5.63 -9.67 -0.36
C SER A 29 4.37 -10.50 -0.20
N THR A 30 3.29 -10.24 -0.95
CA THR A 30 2.10 -11.11 -0.88
C THR A 30 2.21 -12.37 -1.73
N PHE A 31 3.18 -12.46 -2.65
CA PHE A 31 3.33 -13.62 -3.53
C PHE A 31 3.56 -14.92 -2.72
N PRO A 32 2.91 -16.05 -3.09
CA PRO A 32 2.06 -16.28 -4.27
C PRO A 32 0.59 -15.89 -4.08
N LYS A 33 0.19 -15.30 -2.95
CA LYS A 33 -1.19 -14.90 -2.68
C LYS A 33 -1.50 -13.57 -3.39
N THR A 34 -2.20 -13.66 -4.52
CA THR A 34 -2.56 -12.51 -5.37
C THR A 34 -4.01 -12.07 -5.22
N GLN A 35 -4.73 -12.59 -4.22
CA GLN A 35 -6.11 -12.19 -3.94
C GLN A 35 -6.16 -10.67 -3.62
N PRO A 36 -7.07 -9.89 -4.23
CA PRO A 36 -7.13 -8.44 -4.03
C PRO A 36 -7.19 -8.01 -2.57
N ALA A 37 -7.94 -8.73 -1.74
CA ALA A 37 -8.03 -8.46 -0.31
C ALA A 37 -6.69 -8.63 0.41
N VAL A 38 -5.90 -9.63 0.03
CA VAL A 38 -4.56 -9.87 0.63
C VAL A 38 -3.62 -8.74 0.23
N VAL A 39 -3.61 -8.34 -1.04
CA VAL A 39 -2.79 -7.23 -1.54
C VAL A 39 -3.17 -5.92 -0.85
N LEU A 40 -4.47 -5.62 -0.77
CA LEU A 40 -4.98 -4.42 -0.12
C LEU A 40 -4.56 -4.35 1.36
N GLN A 41 -4.78 -5.44 2.11
CA GLN A 41 -4.41 -5.49 3.53
C GLN A 41 -2.91 -5.36 3.74
N ASN A 42 -2.10 -5.96 2.87
CA ASN A 42 -0.65 -5.92 3.00
C ASN A 42 -0.08 -4.52 2.72
N ILE A 43 -0.62 -3.80 1.75
CA ILE A 43 -0.22 -2.41 1.48
C ILE A 43 -0.60 -1.50 2.65
N LEU A 44 -1.84 -1.59 3.16
CA LEU A 44 -2.27 -0.79 4.31
C LEU A 44 -1.45 -1.10 5.57
N ALA A 45 -1.11 -2.36 5.79
CA ALA A 45 -0.21 -2.75 6.88
C ALA A 45 1.21 -2.19 6.69
N GLY A 46 1.72 -2.21 5.45
CA GLY A 46 3.02 -1.63 5.09
C GLY A 46 3.08 -0.14 5.37
N VAL A 47 2.10 0.64 4.91
CA VAL A 47 1.98 2.09 5.20
C VAL A 47 1.92 2.33 6.70
N LYS A 48 1.04 1.63 7.42
CA LYS A 48 0.90 1.78 8.88
C LYS A 48 2.20 1.46 9.63
N GLN A 49 2.92 0.42 9.20
CA GLN A 49 4.19 0.03 9.81
C GLN A 49 5.28 1.06 9.50
N PHE A 50 5.35 1.53 8.26
CA PHE A 50 6.34 2.52 7.82
C PHE A 50 6.15 3.86 8.54
N SER A 51 4.91 4.36 8.59
CA SER A 51 4.59 5.63 9.25
C SER A 51 4.83 5.61 10.75
N ALA A 52 4.95 4.43 11.37
CA ALA A 52 5.31 4.28 12.79
C ALA A 52 4.45 5.10 13.77
N GLY A 53 3.18 5.34 13.42
CA GLY A 53 2.24 6.12 14.22
C GLY A 53 2.14 7.59 13.83
N GLU A 54 2.92 8.06 12.85
CA GLU A 54 2.73 9.38 12.24
C GLU A 54 1.34 9.45 11.58
N PRO A 55 0.55 10.51 11.84
CA PRO A 55 -0.75 10.68 11.22
C PRO A 55 -0.60 10.86 9.69
N PRO A 56 -1.60 10.43 8.90
CA PRO A 56 -1.62 10.72 7.48
C PRO A 56 -1.58 12.23 7.22
N GLY A 57 -0.67 12.67 6.35
CA GLY A 57 -0.59 14.06 5.92
C GLY A 57 -1.66 14.46 4.90
N ASP A 58 -2.28 13.48 4.26
CA ASP A 58 -3.32 13.65 3.23
C ASP A 58 -4.29 12.44 3.20
N ASP A 59 -5.39 12.57 2.47
CA ASP A 59 -6.41 11.53 2.31
C ASP A 59 -5.88 10.32 1.52
N GLN A 60 -6.12 9.12 2.06
CA GLN A 60 -5.64 7.87 1.50
C GLN A 60 -6.78 7.06 0.85
N THR A 61 -6.65 6.80 -0.45
CA THR A 61 -7.56 5.91 -1.18
C THR A 61 -6.76 4.83 -1.91
N LEU A 62 -7.19 3.57 -1.81
CA LEU A 62 -6.59 2.42 -2.50
C LEU A 62 -7.68 1.50 -3.07
N ILE A 63 -7.58 1.21 -4.37
CA ILE A 63 -8.43 0.26 -5.09
C ILE A 63 -7.56 -0.86 -5.68
N VAL A 64 -7.85 -2.10 -5.27
CA VAL A 64 -7.20 -3.30 -5.82
C VAL A 64 -8.22 -4.09 -6.64
N ILE A 65 -7.86 -4.38 -7.89
CA ILE A 65 -8.68 -5.11 -8.84
C ILE A 65 -7.83 -6.27 -9.35
N SER A 66 -8.37 -7.48 -9.36
CA SER A 66 -7.81 -8.61 -10.11
C SER A 66 -8.66 -8.87 -11.34
N PRO A 67 -8.07 -9.29 -12.47
CA PRO A 67 -8.85 -9.90 -13.54
C PRO A 67 -9.64 -11.08 -12.97
N GLU A 68 -10.83 -11.34 -13.50
CA GLU A 68 -11.48 -12.63 -13.24
C GLU A 68 -10.52 -13.75 -13.64
N ALA A 69 -10.44 -14.79 -12.81
CA ALA A 69 -9.77 -16.00 -13.21
C ALA A 69 -10.52 -16.53 -14.44
N SER A 70 -9.89 -16.46 -15.62
CA SER A 70 -10.38 -17.17 -16.79
C SER A 70 -10.31 -18.66 -16.44
N GLY A 71 -11.46 -19.23 -16.08
CA GLY A 71 -11.64 -20.67 -15.88
C GLY A 71 -11.58 -21.42 -17.21
#